data_AF-A0A5N3PAQ7-F1
#
_entry.id   AF-A0A5N3PAQ7-F1
#
_cell.length_a   1.000
_cell.length_b   1.000
_cell.length_c   1.000
_cell.angle_alpha   90.00
_cell.angle_beta   90.00
_cell.angle_gamma   90.00
#
_symmetry.space_group_name_H-M   'P 1'
#
loop_
_entity.id
_entity.type
_entity.pdbx_description
1 polymer ?
#
loop_
_entity_poly.entity_id
_entity_poly.type
_entity_poly.pdbx_seq_one_letter_code
_entity_poly.pdbx_strand_id
1 'polypeptide(L)' 'GLNTGGGREWMGFRPSMPDSKPVIGRSPHHPNAFFAFGHGHLGLTQGATTGRLVGELAAGEPTTIDLAPFRIDRF' A
#
# COMPACT_ATOMS: atom_id res chain seq x y z
N GLY A 1 -23.99 -2.01 29.60
CA GLY A 1 -23.40 -2.88 28.55
C GLY A 1 -23.30 -2.12 27.25
N LEU A 2 -22.57 -2.63 26.26
CA LEU A 2 -22.50 -2.06 24.90
C LEU A 2 -23.86 -2.21 24.19
N ASN A 3 -24.41 -1.14 23.62
CA ASN A 3 -25.65 -1.19 22.82
C ASN A 3 -25.29 -1.51 21.36
N THR A 4 -25.81 -2.61 20.82
CA THR A 4 -25.51 -3.13 19.48
C THR A 4 -26.63 -2.87 18.46
N GLY A 5 -27.71 -2.18 18.84
CA GLY A 5 -28.86 -1.92 17.97
C GLY A 5 -28.46 -1.18 16.68
N GLY A 6 -28.88 -1.72 15.53
CA GLY A 6 -28.58 -1.14 14.20
C GLY A 6 -27.19 -1.48 13.64
N GLY A 7 -26.35 -2.20 14.38
CA GLY A 7 -25.08 -2.73 13.86
C GLY A 7 -25.28 -3.92 12.93
N ARG A 8 -24.37 -4.08 11.95
CA ARG A 8 -24.25 -5.29 11.15
C ARG A 8 -22.86 -5.90 11.35
N GLU A 9 -22.79 -7.22 11.42
CA GLU A 9 -21.52 -7.92 11.31
C GLU A 9 -20.97 -7.72 9.90
N TRP A 10 -19.65 -7.53 9.79
CA TRP A 10 -18.98 -7.35 8.51
C TRP A 10 -17.58 -7.95 8.54
N MET A 11 -17.17 -8.45 7.38
CA MET A 11 -15.84 -8.99 7.13
C MET A 11 -15.35 -8.54 5.75
N GLY A 12 -14.03 -8.41 5.60
CA GLY A 12 -13.38 -8.14 4.32
C GLY A 12 -11.97 -8.71 4.28
N PHE A 13 -11.47 -8.93 3.07
CA PHE A 13 -10.14 -9.48 2.84
C PHE A 13 -9.05 -8.46 3.17
N ARG A 14 -7.95 -8.94 3.76
CA ARG A 14 -6.73 -8.15 3.98
C ARG A 14 -5.76 -8.42 2.83
N PRO A 15 -5.46 -7.41 1.98
CA PRO A 15 -4.50 -7.59 0.91
C PRO A 15 -3.09 -7.64 1.51
N SER A 16 -2.53 -8.84 1.69
CA SER A 16 -1.23 -9.07 2.33
C SER A 16 -0.25 -9.74 1.38
N MET A 17 1.04 -9.44 1.53
CA MET A 17 2.13 -10.06 0.78
C MET A 17 2.83 -11.15 1.63
N PRO A 18 3.55 -12.11 1.02
CA PRO A 18 4.26 -13.18 1.75
C PRO A 18 5.23 -12.69 2.83
N ASP A 19 5.82 -11.50 2.62
CA ASP A 19 6.76 -10.86 3.54
C ASP A 19 6.14 -9.76 4.42
N SER A 20 4.80 -9.64 4.43
CA SER A 20 4.04 -8.63 5.17
C SER A 20 4.37 -7.17 4.86
N LYS A 21 5.13 -6.89 3.79
CA LYS A 21 5.42 -5.54 3.31
C LYS A 21 4.53 -5.20 2.10
N PRO A 22 4.09 -3.94 1.93
CA PRO A 22 3.36 -3.56 0.73
C PRO A 22 4.26 -3.61 -0.51
N VAL A 23 3.64 -3.63 -1.69
CA VAL A 23 4.30 -3.32 -2.95
C VAL A 23 4.09 -1.85 -3.26
N ILE A 24 5.20 -1.12 -3.39
CA ILE A 24 5.24 0.31 -3.74
C ILE A 24 6.35 0.51 -4.78
N GLY A 25 6.03 1.12 -5.92
CA GLY A 25 7.04 1.41 -6.95
C GLY A 25 6.45 1.60 -8.34
N ARG A 26 7.31 1.93 -9.31
CA ARG A 26 6.94 1.95 -10.74
C ARG A 26 6.85 0.52 -11.29
N SER A 27 5.97 0.32 -12.27
CA SER A 27 5.95 -0.92 -13.03
C SER A 27 7.24 -1.07 -13.84
N PRO A 28 7.87 -2.27 -13.86
CA PRO A 28 9.03 -2.52 -14.72
C PRO A 28 8.65 -2.60 -16.21
N HIS A 29 7.37 -2.78 -16.53
CA HIS A 29 6.88 -2.97 -17.91
C HIS A 29 6.15 -1.77 -18.48
N HIS A 30 5.64 -0.86 -17.63
CA HIS A 30 4.85 0.28 -18.07
C HIS A 30 5.33 1.57 -17.39
N PRO A 31 5.96 2.51 -18.12
CA PRO A 31 6.61 3.67 -17.52
C PRO A 31 5.63 4.63 -16.82
N ASN A 32 4.35 4.58 -17.17
CA ASN A 32 3.26 5.39 -16.63
C ASN A 32 2.35 4.65 -15.62
N ALA A 33 2.76 3.48 -15.13
CA ALA A 33 2.01 2.72 -14.13
C ALA A 33 2.78 2.61 -12.80
N PHE A 34 2.04 2.71 -11.70
CA PHE A 34 2.56 2.64 -10.33
C PHE A 34 1.82 1.58 -9.52
N PHE A 35 2.54 0.91 -8.63
CA PHE A 35 2.03 -0.08 -7.70
C PHE A 35 1.95 0.50 -6.29
N ALA A 36 0.85 0.23 -5.60
CA ALA A 36 0.57 0.67 -4.23
C ALA A 36 -0.48 -0.26 -3.60
N PHE A 37 -0.09 -1.48 -3.24
CA PHE A 37 -1.00 -2.50 -2.69
C PHE A 37 -0.31 -3.38 -1.64
N GLY A 38 -1.06 -4.27 -0.98
CA GLY A 38 -0.47 -5.28 -0.10
C GLY A 38 -0.20 -4.85 1.35
N HIS A 39 -0.81 -3.75 1.82
CA HIS A 39 -0.59 -3.19 3.17
C HIS A 39 -1.21 -3.97 4.33
N GLY A 40 -1.96 -5.04 4.05
CA GLY A 40 -2.56 -5.92 5.04
C GLY A 40 -3.36 -5.16 6.11
N HIS A 41 -2.92 -5.29 7.36
CA HIS A 41 -3.61 -4.69 8.50
C HIS A 41 -3.39 -3.18 8.64
N LEU A 42 -2.33 -2.67 8.03
CA LEU A 42 -1.83 -1.31 8.23
C LEU A 42 -2.20 -0.36 7.09
N GLY A 43 -3.07 -0.78 6.16
CA GLY A 43 -3.45 0.02 4.99
C GLY A 43 -3.99 1.41 5.32
N LEU A 44 -4.85 1.54 6.34
CA LEU A 44 -5.36 2.85 6.77
C LEU A 44 -4.23 3.73 7.35
N THR A 45 -3.39 3.14 8.20
CA THR A 45 -2.27 3.85 8.85
C THR A 45 -1.23 4.31 7.84
N GLN A 46 -0.92 3.49 6.84
CA GLN A 46 0.15 3.73 5.87
C GLN A 46 -0.32 4.41 4.58
N GLY A 47 -1.63 4.64 4.42
CA GLY A 47 -2.22 5.16 3.18
C GLY A 47 -1.67 6.53 2.80
N ALA A 48 -1.62 7.48 3.73
CA ALA A 48 -1.11 8.84 3.47
C ALA A 48 0.38 8.82 3.06
N THR A 49 1.21 8.05 3.77
CA THR A 49 2.63 7.89 3.43
C THR A 49 2.81 7.26 2.05
N THR A 50 2.03 6.22 1.73
CA THR A 50 2.08 5.57 0.41
C THR A 50 1.67 6.55 -0.69
N GLY A 51 0.60 7.33 -0.47
CA GLY A 51 0.14 8.35 -1.41
C GLY A 51 1.21 9.39 -1.71
N ARG A 52 1.94 9.87 -0.69
CA ARG A 52 3.08 10.77 -0.88
C ARG A 52 4.17 10.13 -1.74
N LEU A 53 4.57 8.90 -1.44
CA LEU A 53 5.62 8.19 -2.19
C LEU A 53 5.22 7.97 -3.66
N VAL A 54 3.96 7.64 -3.93
CA VAL A 54 3.44 7.51 -5.29
C VAL A 54 3.42 8.88 -6.00
N GLY A 55 3.08 9.96 -5.29
CA GLY A 55 3.15 11.32 -5.83
C GLY A 55 4.57 11.73 -6.22
N GLU A 56 5.56 11.47 -5.36
CA GLU A 56 6.99 11.69 -5.64
C GLU A 56 7.44 10.90 -6.87
N LEU A 57 7.09 9.60 -6.92
CA LEU A 57 7.34 8.76 -8.10
C LEU A 57 6.71 9.34 -9.37
N ALA A 58 5.46 9.78 -9.32
CA ALA A 58 4.74 10.31 -10.48
C ALA A 58 5.33 11.65 -10.98
N ALA A 59 5.81 12.49 -10.06
CA ALA A 59 6.50 13.74 -10.38
C ALA A 59 7.93 13.52 -10.92
N GLY A 60 8.49 12.32 -10.79
CA GLY A 60 9.89 12.04 -11.15
C GLY A 60 10.89 12.51 -10.09
N GLU A 61 10.42 12.73 -8.87
CA GLU A 61 11.23 13.20 -7.75
C GLU A 61 11.87 12.02 -6.98
N PRO A 62 12.99 12.26 -6.28
CA PRO A 62 13.51 11.30 -5.31
C PRO A 62 12.46 10.98 -4.24
N THR A 63 12.33 9.71 -3.90
CA THR A 63 11.39 9.28 -2.86
C THR A 63 11.93 9.58 -1.47
N THR A 64 11.04 9.94 -0.54
CA THR A 64 11.40 10.28 0.85
C THR A 64 12.11 9.13 1.59
N ILE A 65 11.87 7.88 1.18
CA ILE A 65 12.58 6.68 1.67
C ILE A 65 13.04 5.82 0.50
N ASP A 66 14.00 4.93 0.75
CA ASP A 66 14.38 3.88 -0.20
C ASP A 66 13.22 2.90 -0.41
N LEU A 67 12.81 2.73 -1.68
CA LEU A 67 11.74 1.82 -2.06
C LEU A 67 12.21 0.40 -2.37
N ALA A 68 13.52 0.12 -2.39
CA ALA A 68 14.04 -1.22 -2.69
C ALA A 68 13.33 -2.35 -1.91
N PRO A 69 13.05 -2.23 -0.59
CA PRO A 69 12.35 -3.28 0.16
C PRO A 69 10.88 -3.50 -0.20
N PHE A 70 10.28 -2.58 -0.97
CA PHE A 70 8.86 -2.56 -1.35
C PHE A 70 8.64 -2.82 -2.85
N ARG A 71 9.69 -3.03 -3.64
CA ARG A 71 9.54 -3.27 -5.08
C ARG A 71 8.82 -4.58 -5.36
N ILE A 72 8.23 -4.68 -6.56
CA ILE A 72 7.52 -5.89 -7.01
C ILE A 72 8.46 -7.07 -7.27
N ASP A 73 9.72 -6.78 -7.62
CA ASP A 73 10.77 -7.72 -8.01
C ASP A 73 11.65 -8.18 -6.83
N ARG A 74 11.12 -8.07 -5.60
CA ARG A 74 11.81 -8.49 -4.36
C ARG A 74 11.59 -9.96 -3.99
N PHE A 75 10.87 -10.70 -4.83
CA PHE A 75 10.49 -12.11 -4.63
C PHE A 75 11.19 -12.98 -5.67
#